data_AF-A0A512HLY0-F1
#
_entry.id   AF-A0A512HLY0-F1
#
_cell.length_a   1.000
_cell.length_b   1.000
_cell.length_c   1.000
_cell.angle_alpha   90.00
_cell.angle_beta   90.00
_cell.angle_gamma   90.00
#
_symmetry.space_group_name_H-M   'P 1'
#
loop_
_entity.id
_entity.type
_entity.pdbx_description
1 polymer ?
#
loop_
_entity_poly.entity_id
_entity_poly.type
_entity_poly.pdbx_seq_one_letter_code
_entity_poly.pdbx_strand_id
1 'polypeptide(L)'
;MKIDYIHVDGKSGTTCADAVIRQSFYKISMEVSAKDSSSVTISADAQKHPQSGRPTLFYIFRVTPKSNTVLSPQSYDGAASLQLSDDDVLSGNYFTEANTRGHYTLTRAEA
;
A
#
# COMPACT_ATOMS: atom_id res chain seq x y z
N MET A 1 -9.84 -1.04 0.05
CA MET A 1 -8.58 -1.39 -0.66
C MET A 1 -8.48 -2.91 -0.79
N LYS A 2 -8.27 -3.40 -2.01
CA LYS A 2 -7.95 -4.81 -2.29
C LYS A 2 -6.43 -4.97 -2.39
N ILE A 3 -5.91 -6.03 -1.80
CA ILE A 3 -4.48 -6.36 -1.78
C ILE A 3 -4.32 -7.80 -2.27
N ASP A 4 -3.78 -7.94 -3.49
CA ASP A 4 -3.39 -9.23 -4.03
C ASP A 4 -1.89 -9.44 -3.74
N TYR A 5 -1.52 -10.59 -3.17
CA TYR A 5 -0.15 -10.83 -2.71
C TYR A 5 0.36 -12.22 -3.11
N ILE A 6 1.68 -12.30 -3.30
CA ILE A 6 2.43 -13.53 -3.57
C ILE A 6 3.70 -13.49 -2.71
N HIS A 7 3.89 -14.52 -1.91
CA HIS A 7 5.12 -14.79 -1.18
C HIS A 7 6.13 -15.55 -2.05
N VAL A 8 7.41 -15.42 -1.72
CA VAL A 8 8.48 -16.16 -2.42
C VAL A 8 8.34 -17.69 -2.31
N ASP A 9 7.68 -18.21 -1.26
CA ASP A 9 7.38 -19.64 -1.10
C ASP A 9 6.22 -20.14 -1.98
N GLY A 10 5.67 -19.27 -2.83
CA GLY A 10 4.57 -19.58 -3.75
C GLY A 10 3.18 -19.42 -3.15
N LYS A 11 3.05 -19.09 -1.85
CA LYS A 11 1.74 -18.78 -1.27
C LYS A 11 1.22 -17.46 -1.80
N SER A 12 -0.02 -17.46 -2.26
CA SER A 12 -0.69 -16.25 -2.74
C SER A 12 -2.07 -16.12 -2.14
N GLY A 13 -2.59 -14.90 -2.14
CA GLY A 13 -3.96 -14.66 -1.72
C GLY A 13 -4.40 -13.23 -2.00
N THR A 14 -5.63 -12.97 -1.58
CA THR A 14 -6.24 -11.64 -1.61
C THR A 14 -6.69 -11.29 -0.19
N THR A 15 -6.46 -10.06 0.22
CA THR A 15 -7.02 -9.52 1.45
C THR A 15 -7.62 -8.13 1.21
N CYS A 16 -8.53 -7.74 2.09
CA CYS A 16 -9.15 -6.42 2.07
C CYS A 16 -8.65 -5.60 3.26
N ALA A 17 -8.46 -4.31 3.01
CA ALA A 17 -8.03 -3.34 3.99
C ALA A 17 -8.72 -1.99 3.78
N ASP A 18 -8.75 -1.19 4.82
CA ASP A 18 -9.15 0.21 4.76
C ASP A 18 -7.90 1.08 4.62
N ALA A 19 -7.93 2.03 3.70
CA ALA A 19 -6.84 2.96 3.47
C ALA A 19 -7.35 4.38 3.71
N VAL A 20 -6.67 5.11 4.59
CA VAL A 20 -6.96 6.52 4.85
C VAL A 20 -5.81 7.33 4.28
N ILE A 21 -6.09 8.08 3.22
CA ILE A 21 -5.13 8.98 2.57
C ILE A 21 -5.38 10.40 3.08
N ARG A 22 -4.36 11.02 3.67
CA ARG A 22 -4.39 12.41 4.10
C ARG A 22 -3.42 13.20 3.24
N GLN A 23 -3.88 14.30 2.67
CA GLN A 23 -3.07 15.18 1.83
C GLN A 23 -3.12 16.63 2.33
N SER A 24 -2.00 17.31 2.18
CA SER A 24 -1.80 18.74 2.36
C SER A 24 -1.01 19.28 1.17
N PHE A 25 -0.78 20.59 1.10
CA PHE A 25 -0.09 21.22 -0.03
C PHE A 25 1.31 20.64 -0.33
N TYR A 26 2.00 20.08 0.67
CA TYR A 26 3.38 19.57 0.53
C TYR A 26 3.59 18.14 1.04
N LYS A 27 2.55 17.51 1.59
CA LYS A 27 2.68 16.21 2.26
C LYS A 27 1.50 15.33 1.96
N ILE A 28 1.77 14.06 1.69
CA ILE A 28 0.79 13.00 1.57
C ILE A 28 1.16 11.88 2.55
N SER A 29 0.17 11.31 3.21
CA SER A 29 0.32 10.09 3.99
C SER A 29 -0.83 9.14 3.71
N MET A 30 -0.53 7.85 3.81
CA MET A 30 -1.47 6.75 3.74
C MET A 30 -1.25 5.82 4.93
N GLU A 31 -2.33 5.58 5.66
CA GLU A 31 -2.44 4.58 6.71
C GLU A 31 -3.33 3.45 6.20
N VAL A 32 -2.86 2.20 6.33
CA VAL A 32 -3.62 1.02 5.90
C VAL A 32 -3.93 0.18 7.12
N SER A 33 -5.19 -0.25 7.24
CA SER A 33 -5.66 -1.14 8.28
C SER A 33 -6.25 -2.39 7.64
N ALA A 34 -5.52 -3.50 7.73
CA ALA A 34 -6.00 -4.82 7.33
C ALA A 34 -6.46 -5.61 8.57
N LYS A 35 -7.06 -6.78 8.35
CA LYS A 35 -7.47 -7.68 9.44
C LYS A 35 -6.30 -8.03 10.38
N ASP A 36 -5.16 -8.42 9.80
CA ASP A 36 -4.04 -9.01 10.54
C ASP A 36 -2.81 -8.09 10.63
N SER A 37 -2.88 -6.88 10.08
CA SER A 37 -1.79 -5.90 10.12
C SER A 37 -2.30 -4.46 9.99
N SER A 38 -1.43 -3.51 10.29
CA SER A 38 -1.58 -2.11 9.91
C SER A 38 -0.29 -1.59 9.28
N SER A 39 -0.36 -0.53 8.49
CA SER A 39 0.81 0.16 7.98
C SER A 39 0.71 1.67 8.12
N VAL A 40 1.86 2.30 8.26
CA VAL A 40 2.02 3.75 8.34
C VAL A 40 3.04 4.23 7.32
N THR A 41 2.87 5.47 6.87
CA THR A 41 3.79 6.09 5.91
C THR A 41 5.15 6.37 6.55
N ILE A 42 6.23 6.01 5.86
CA ILE A 42 7.58 6.49 6.15
C ILE A 42 7.88 7.69 5.27
N SER A 43 7.63 7.55 3.96
CA SER A 43 7.82 8.60 2.97
C SER A 43 6.84 8.43 1.83
N ALA A 44 6.41 9.52 1.22
CA ALA A 44 5.56 9.47 0.05
C ALA A 44 5.78 10.68 -0.84
N ASP A 45 5.80 10.45 -2.14
CA ASP A 45 5.97 11.48 -3.17
C ASP A 45 4.94 11.31 -4.28
N ALA A 46 4.27 12.40 -4.62
CA ALA A 46 3.25 12.44 -5.65
C ALA A 46 3.76 13.23 -6.85
N GLN A 47 3.91 12.57 -7.99
CA GLN A 47 4.40 13.17 -9.22
C GLN A 47 3.51 12.83 -10.42
N LYS A 48 3.56 13.66 -11.45
CA LYS A 48 2.93 13.35 -12.74
C LYS A 48 3.90 12.61 -13.62
N HIS A 49 3.46 11.52 -14.25
CA HIS A 49 4.27 10.79 -15.20
C HIS A 49 4.68 11.73 -16.35
N PRO A 50 5.98 11.90 -16.68
CA PRO A 50 6.45 12.93 -17.59
C PRO A 50 5.85 12.90 -19.00
N GLN A 51 5.48 11.70 -19.48
CA GLN A 51 4.98 11.50 -20.84
C GLN A 51 3.45 11.41 -20.93
N SER A 52 2.78 10.92 -19.88
CA SER A 52 1.32 10.67 -19.90
C SER A 52 0.53 11.63 -19.02
N GLY A 53 1.21 12.44 -18.19
CA GLY A 53 0.59 13.34 -17.23
C GLY A 53 -0.11 12.63 -16.06
N ARG A 54 -0.13 11.29 -16.04
CA ARG A 54 -0.88 10.51 -15.05
C ARG A 54 -0.31 10.68 -13.64
N PRO A 55 -1.14 11.01 -12.64
CA PRO A 55 -0.69 11.09 -11.24
C PRO A 55 -0.18 9.75 -10.75
N THR A 56 1.00 9.74 -10.17
CA THR A 56 1.67 8.57 -9.61
C THR A 56 2.15 8.89 -8.19
N LEU A 57 1.84 8.00 -7.25
CA LEU A 57 2.26 8.04 -5.86
C LEU A 57 3.32 6.97 -5.61
N PHE A 58 4.53 7.42 -5.26
CA PHE A 58 5.58 6.57 -4.71
C PHE A 58 5.47 6.58 -3.20
N TYR A 59 5.35 5.41 -2.58
CA TYR A 59 4.97 5.26 -1.19
C TYR A 59 5.86 4.24 -0.50
N ILE A 60 6.57 4.65 0.56
CA ILE A 60 7.34 3.79 1.44
C ILE A 60 6.63 3.71 2.80
N PHE A 61 6.52 2.51 3.34
CA PHE A 61 5.69 2.25 4.51
C PHE A 61 6.27 1.19 5.43
N ARG A 62 5.87 1.25 6.70
CA ARG A 62 6.15 0.23 7.71
C ARG A 62 4.90 -0.56 8.00
N VAL A 63 4.98 -1.88 7.95
CA VAL A 63 3.91 -2.80 8.36
C VAL A 63 4.15 -3.28 9.78
N THR A 64 3.10 -3.27 10.60
CA THR A 64 3.07 -3.83 11.94
C THR A 64 2.00 -4.94 11.97
N PRO A 65 2.39 -6.21 12.12
CA PRO A 65 1.45 -7.31 12.32
C PRO A 65 0.65 -7.15 13.61
N LYS A 66 -0.63 -7.57 13.61
CA LYS A 66 -1.52 -7.53 14.79
C LYS A 66 -1.47 -8.80 15.64
N SER A 67 -0.68 -9.81 15.24
CA SER A 67 -0.58 -11.08 15.98
C SER A 67 0.33 -10.95 17.21
N ASN A 68 -0.19 -11.31 18.38
CA ASN A 68 0.50 -11.35 19.68
C ASN A 68 1.21 -12.69 19.95
N THR A 69 1.55 -13.47 18.92
CA THR A 69 2.32 -14.70 19.13
C THR A 69 3.80 -14.37 19.36
N VAL A 70 4.50 -15.20 20.13
CA VAL A 70 5.93 -15.04 20.47
C VAL A 70 6.85 -15.05 19.22
N LEU A 71 6.30 -15.42 18.06
CA LEU A 71 6.90 -15.38 16.73
C LEU A 71 6.40 -14.18 15.89
N SER A 72 5.84 -13.13 16.51
CA SER A 72 5.33 -11.97 15.79
C SER A 72 6.45 -11.43 14.90
N PRO A 73 6.25 -11.36 13.57
CA PRO A 73 7.26 -10.82 12.69
C PRO A 73 7.58 -9.40 13.15
N GLN A 74 8.87 -9.11 13.32
CA GLN A 74 9.35 -7.75 13.47
C GLN A 74 8.68 -6.87 12.41
N SER A 75 8.29 -5.65 12.77
CA SER A 75 7.80 -4.68 11.79
C SER A 75 8.76 -4.62 10.61
N TYR A 76 8.22 -4.64 9.40
CA TYR A 76 8.98 -4.69 8.17
C TYR A 76 8.55 -3.57 7.24
N ASP A 77 9.48 -3.12 6.42
CA ASP A 77 9.22 -2.02 5.51
C ASP A 77 8.83 -2.54 4.12
N GLY A 78 8.22 -1.67 3.34
CA GLY A 78 7.81 -1.94 1.98
C GLY A 78 7.69 -0.66 1.17
N ALA A 79 7.57 -0.84 -0.14
CA ALA A 79 7.37 0.26 -1.06
C ALA A 79 6.34 -0.10 -2.13
N ALA A 80 5.63 0.91 -2.61
CA ALA A 80 4.64 0.80 -3.67
C ALA A 80 4.77 1.95 -4.67
N SER A 81 4.40 1.67 -5.91
CA SER A 81 4.23 2.66 -6.97
C SER A 81 2.80 2.56 -7.46
N LEU A 82 2.00 3.58 -7.18
CA LEU A 82 0.56 3.59 -7.45
C LEU A 82 0.22 4.66 -8.47
N GLN A 83 -0.58 4.34 -9.48
CA GLN A 83 -1.07 5.28 -10.49
C GLN A 83 -2.56 5.49 -10.32
N LEU A 84 -3.01 6.74 -10.43
CA LEU A 84 -4.42 7.10 -10.46
C LEU A 84 -4.94 6.95 -11.90
N SER A 85 -5.98 6.15 -12.07
CA SER A 85 -6.71 6.03 -13.34
C SER A 85 -7.78 7.12 -13.48
N ASP A 86 -8.34 7.24 -14.68
CA ASP A 86 -9.43 8.17 -14.97
C ASP A 86 -10.73 7.81 -14.21
N ASP A 87 -10.91 6.53 -13.85
CA ASP A 87 -12.04 6.03 -13.04
C ASP A 87 -11.87 6.20 -11.50
N ASP A 88 -11.00 7.12 -11.07
CA ASP A 88 -10.69 7.37 -9.65
C ASP A 88 -10.17 6.12 -8.87
N VAL A 89 -9.52 5.19 -9.57
CA VAL A 89 -8.88 4.01 -8.98
C VAL A 89 -7.39 4.26 -8.82
N LEU A 90 -6.90 4.19 -7.59
CA LEU A 90 -5.46 4.22 -7.30
C LEU A 90 -4.94 2.78 -7.23
N SER A 91 -4.07 2.39 -8.14
CA SER A 91 -3.61 1.00 -8.24
C SER A 91 -2.15 0.86 -8.63
N GLY A 92 -1.53 -0.26 -8.29
CA GLY A 92 -0.14 -0.50 -8.66
C GLY A 92 0.54 -1.56 -7.82
N ASN A 93 1.82 -1.77 -8.11
CA ASN A 93 2.58 -2.86 -7.50
C ASN A 93 3.25 -2.41 -6.20
N TYR A 94 3.44 -3.38 -5.31
CA TYR A 94 4.21 -3.19 -4.09
C TYR A 94 5.13 -4.38 -3.82
N PHE A 95 6.13 -4.14 -2.97
CA PHE A 95 6.97 -5.19 -2.39
C PHE A 95 7.29 -4.86 -0.93
N THR A 96 7.65 -5.88 -0.16
CA THR A 96 8.03 -5.76 1.25
C THR A 96 9.31 -6.53 1.54
N GLU A 97 10.02 -6.14 2.58
CA GLU A 97 11.20 -6.85 3.10
C GLU A 97 10.86 -8.26 3.60
N ALA A 98 9.58 -8.54 3.89
CA ALA A 98 9.07 -9.86 4.24
C ALA A 98 8.97 -10.82 3.04
N ASN A 99 9.65 -10.54 1.92
CA ASN A 99 9.63 -11.34 0.69
C ASN A 99 8.22 -11.53 0.13
N THR A 100 7.40 -10.47 0.22
CA THR A 100 6.07 -10.41 -0.38
C THR A 100 6.06 -9.36 -1.47
N ARG A 101 5.41 -9.67 -2.59
CA ARG A 101 5.10 -8.71 -3.64
C ARG A 101 3.66 -8.85 -4.05
N GLY A 102 3.10 -7.83 -4.67
CA GLY A 102 1.70 -7.88 -5.02
C GLY A 102 1.20 -6.63 -5.73
N HIS A 103 -0.12 -6.52 -5.76
CA HIS A 103 -0.84 -5.45 -6.41
C HIS A 103 -1.91 -4.88 -5.48
N TYR A 104 -1.97 -3.56 -5.41
CA TYR A 104 -2.99 -2.82 -4.69
C TYR A 104 -4.04 -2.28 -5.65
N THR A 105 -5.29 -2.32 -5.24
CA THR A 105 -6.39 -1.63 -5.90
C THR A 105 -7.21 -0.88 -4.85
N LEU A 106 -7.20 0.44 -4.93
CA LEU A 106 -7.90 1.33 -4.02
C LEU A 106 -9.02 2.03 -4.79
N THR A 107 -10.24 1.87 -4.29
CA THR A 107 -11.41 2.63 -4.68
C THR A 107 -11.79 3.55 -3.53
N ARG A 108 -12.35 4.71 -3.84
CA ARG A 108 -12.89 5.62 -2.82
C ARG A 108 -14.06 4.93 -2.10
N ALA A 109 -14.09 5.01 -0.78
CA ALA A 109 -15.24 4.56 0.00
C ALA A 109 -16.45 5.45 -0.33
N GLU A 110 -17.64 4.85 -0.50
CA GLU A 110 -18.86 5.63 -0.62
C GLU A 110 -19.10 6.43 0.67
N ALA A 111 -19.52 7.69 0.51
CA ALA A 111 -19.71 8.65 1.60
C ALA A 111 -21.08 8.49 2.27
#